data_AF-A0A182PVQ5-F1
#
_entry.id   AF-A0A182PVQ5-F1
#
_cell.length_a   1.000
_cell.length_b   1.000
_cell.length_c   1.000
_cell.angle_alpha   90.00
_cell.angle_beta   90.00
_cell.angle_gamma   90.00
#
_symmetry.space_group_name_H-M   'P 1'
#
loop_
_entity.id
_entity.type
_entity.pdbx_description
1 polymer ?
#
loop_
_entity_poly.entity_id
_entity_poly.type
_entity_poly.pdbx_seq_one_letter_code
_entity_poly.pdbx_strand_id
1 'polypeptide(L)'
;MHNTSEKELVPDRKLKATENEWFSMAEGIFNTLNHTMIGVVCIYTSWLCWMNGFEKLYTWHVFLTLIGYHLLMAEGIVLLYSGNGWTQKLSHSHKRTVHWLIEVVGCACCVVGIALEIYFRESTNRRHFSSSHSIVGLVSFAFLVLTLVNGLMALFATELRRRIRPIYSKLSHYLTGTVCYVLGMVAIVLAYEKKIYRQNTITEGITMMTVFTIAVTVLSMVGVVKTVYNQVKTLAK
;
A
#
# COMPACT_ATOMS: atom_id res chain seq x y z
N MET A 1 -54.77 25.69 9.37
CA MET A 1 -53.84 24.57 9.61
C MET A 1 -52.55 24.87 8.88
N HIS A 2 -51.60 25.53 9.56
CA HIS A 2 -50.36 26.00 8.94
C HIS A 2 -49.17 25.38 9.68
N ASN A 3 -48.27 24.77 8.92
CA ASN A 3 -46.82 24.76 9.14
C ASN A 3 -46.18 23.82 10.18
N THR A 4 -46.50 22.53 10.18
CA THR A 4 -45.76 21.52 10.97
C THR A 4 -44.77 20.65 10.17
N SER A 5 -44.86 20.59 8.83
CA SER A 5 -44.00 19.70 8.03
C SER A 5 -42.60 20.26 7.75
N GLU A 6 -42.45 21.57 7.56
CA GLU A 6 -41.18 22.15 7.12
C GLU A 6 -40.16 22.30 8.26
N LYS A 7 -40.62 22.43 9.51
CA LYS A 7 -39.76 22.60 10.69
C LYS A 7 -39.11 21.30 11.20
N GLU A 8 -39.66 20.12 10.90
CA GLU A 8 -39.06 18.82 11.26
C GLU A 8 -38.09 18.26 10.20
N LEU A 9 -38.29 18.62 8.92
CA LEU A 9 -37.42 18.17 7.82
C LEU A 9 -36.07 18.92 7.75
N VAL A 10 -36.04 20.18 8.17
CA VAL A 10 -34.82 21.01 8.21
C VAL A 10 -33.78 20.54 9.24
N PRO A 11 -34.14 20.16 10.50
CA PRO A 11 -33.17 19.68 11.47
C PRO A 11 -32.54 18.34 11.07
N ASP A 12 -33.29 17.37 10.54
CA ASP A 12 -32.72 16.09 10.05
C ASP A 12 -31.74 16.30 8.88
N ARG A 13 -32.07 17.21 7.96
CA ARG A 13 -31.18 17.56 6.83
C ARG A 13 -29.90 18.28 7.28
N LYS A 14 -30.01 19.19 8.26
CA LYS A 14 -28.84 19.86 8.85
C LYS A 14 -27.97 18.90 9.64
N LEU A 15 -28.57 18.00 10.43
CA LEU A 15 -27.86 16.96 11.18
C LEU A 15 -27.09 16.03 10.23
N LYS A 16 -27.73 15.49 9.19
CA LYS A 16 -27.05 14.68 8.16
C LYS A 16 -25.94 15.45 7.44
N ALA A 17 -26.15 16.72 7.13
CA ALA A 17 -25.11 17.55 6.52
C ALA A 17 -23.90 17.71 7.45
N THR A 18 -24.13 18.02 8.72
CA THR A 18 -23.05 18.15 9.72
C THR A 18 -22.35 16.83 10.01
N GLU A 19 -23.07 15.71 10.09
CA GLU A 19 -22.47 14.38 10.26
C GLU A 19 -21.54 14.05 9.09
N ASN A 20 -21.97 14.31 7.85
CA ASN A 20 -21.16 14.10 6.66
C ASN A 20 -19.89 14.96 6.66
N GLU A 21 -19.94 16.18 7.20
CA GLU A 21 -18.77 17.05 7.36
C GLU A 21 -17.78 16.48 8.38
N TRP A 22 -18.26 16.03 9.54
CA TRP A 22 -17.41 15.39 10.57
C TRP A 22 -16.73 14.13 10.05
N PHE A 23 -17.46 13.27 9.33
CA PHE A 23 -16.90 12.07 8.72
C PHE A 23 -15.82 12.42 7.68
N SER A 24 -16.08 13.40 6.83
CA SER A 24 -15.12 13.85 5.81
C SER A 24 -13.85 14.44 6.43
N MET A 25 -14.01 15.20 7.53
CA MET A 25 -12.88 15.76 8.26
C MET A 25 -12.04 14.66 8.92
N ALA A 26 -12.68 13.71 9.60
CA ALA A 26 -11.99 12.57 10.20
C ALA A 26 -11.21 11.76 9.15
N GLU A 27 -11.83 11.48 8.01
CA GLU A 27 -11.20 10.79 6.88
C GLU A 27 -9.97 11.52 6.36
N GLY A 28 -10.03 12.85 6.24
CA GLY A 28 -8.89 13.70 5.86
C GLY A 28 -7.76 13.68 6.89
N ILE A 29 -8.07 13.67 8.18
CA ILE A 29 -7.08 13.57 9.27
C ILE A 29 -6.36 12.22 9.19
N PHE A 30 -7.10 11.11 9.15
CA PHE A 30 -6.50 9.78 9.06
C PHE A 30 -5.66 9.60 7.79
N ASN A 31 -6.09 10.15 6.67
CA ASN A 31 -5.32 10.13 5.43
C ASN A 31 -4.00 10.90 5.56
N THR A 32 -4.02 12.09 6.17
CA THR A 32 -2.81 12.90 6.40
C THR A 32 -1.85 12.22 7.38
N LEU A 33 -2.38 11.61 8.44
CA LEU A 33 -1.60 10.80 9.36
C LEU A 33 -0.96 9.61 8.64
N ASN A 34 -1.67 8.95 7.73
CA ASN A 34 -1.15 7.85 6.93
C ASN A 34 0.08 8.28 6.11
N HIS A 35 -0.03 9.36 5.33
CA HIS A 35 1.11 9.93 4.58
C HIS A 35 2.30 10.26 5.49
N THR A 36 2.02 10.81 6.68
CA THR A 36 3.07 11.17 7.64
C THR A 36 3.78 9.92 8.17
N MET A 37 3.05 8.87 8.52
CA MET A 37 3.61 7.60 9.00
C MET A 37 4.44 6.90 7.90
N ILE A 38 3.96 6.89 6.66
CA ILE A 38 4.72 6.41 5.49
C ILE A 38 6.06 7.15 5.40
N GLY A 39 6.02 8.48 5.46
CA GLY A 39 7.20 9.33 5.39
C GLY A 39 8.18 9.06 6.54
N VAL A 40 7.71 8.97 7.78
CA VAL A 40 8.58 8.75 8.96
C VAL A 40 9.32 7.42 8.87
N VAL A 41 8.62 6.32 8.58
CA VAL A 41 9.24 4.99 8.45
C VAL A 41 10.24 4.97 7.28
N CYS A 42 9.88 5.60 6.16
CA CYS A 42 10.73 5.70 4.98
C CYS A 42 12.02 6.48 5.26
N ILE A 43 11.91 7.68 5.83
CA ILE A 43 13.05 8.54 6.14
C ILE A 43 13.97 7.86 7.15
N TYR A 44 13.41 7.30 8.23
CA TYR A 44 14.21 6.64 9.26
C TYR A 44 14.98 5.44 8.71
N THR A 45 14.33 4.58 7.93
CA THR A 45 15.01 3.42 7.35
C THR A 45 16.05 3.84 6.31
N SER A 46 15.78 4.88 5.53
CA SER A 46 16.73 5.43 4.56
C SER A 46 17.98 5.97 5.28
N TRP A 47 17.79 6.70 6.38
CA TRP A 47 18.87 7.14 7.26
C TRP A 47 19.65 5.96 7.83
N LEU A 48 18.96 4.92 8.29
CA LEU A 48 19.59 3.71 8.82
C LEU A 48 20.45 3.00 7.75
N CYS A 49 19.94 2.89 6.52
CA CYS A 49 20.68 2.31 5.39
C CYS A 49 21.91 3.15 5.05
N TRP A 50 21.78 4.48 5.05
CA TRP A 50 22.88 5.40 4.84
C TRP A 50 24.00 5.20 5.87
N MET A 51 23.65 5.12 7.16
CA MET A 51 24.63 4.89 8.24
C MET A 51 25.33 3.52 8.14
N ASN A 52 24.64 2.48 7.65
CA ASN A 52 25.21 1.14 7.49
C ASN A 52 26.01 0.95 6.20
N GLY A 53 25.98 1.94 5.30
CA GLY A 53 26.71 1.97 4.04
C GLY A 53 26.08 1.10 2.94
N PHE A 54 26.06 1.65 1.73
CA PHE A 54 25.57 1.00 0.51
C PHE A 54 26.62 0.10 -0.19
N GLU A 55 27.77 -0.14 0.44
CA GLU A 55 28.77 -1.10 -0.04
C GLU A 55 28.24 -2.54 0.02
N LYS A 56 27.32 -2.82 0.95
CA LYS A 56 26.70 -4.13 1.12
C LYS A 56 25.43 -4.22 0.29
N LEU A 57 25.34 -5.25 -0.54
CA LEU A 57 24.13 -5.58 -1.32
C LEU A 57 22.89 -5.76 -0.43
N TYR A 58 23.08 -6.29 0.79
CA TYR A 58 22.03 -6.40 1.79
C TYR A 58 21.43 -5.03 2.18
N THR A 59 22.23 -3.96 2.25
CA THR A 59 21.71 -2.61 2.54
C THR A 59 20.83 -2.11 1.39
N TRP A 60 21.22 -2.36 0.14
CA TRP A 60 20.39 -2.07 -1.03
C TRP A 60 19.07 -2.83 -1.02
N HIS A 61 19.09 -4.10 -0.61
CA HIS A 61 17.86 -4.88 -0.43
C HIS A 61 16.90 -4.20 0.54
N VAL A 62 17.38 -3.84 1.73
CA VAL A 62 16.55 -3.18 2.76
C VAL A 62 16.00 -1.85 2.24
N PHE A 63 16.86 -1.02 1.65
CA PHE A 63 16.45 0.29 1.12
C PHE A 63 15.42 0.18 0.00
N LEU A 64 15.72 -0.60 -1.06
CA LEU A 64 14.87 -0.68 -2.25
C LEU A 64 13.54 -1.37 -1.97
N THR A 65 13.52 -2.43 -1.15
CA THR A 65 12.26 -3.10 -0.82
C THR A 65 11.37 -2.26 0.08
N LEU A 66 11.95 -1.45 0.98
CA LEU A 66 11.18 -0.49 1.77
C LEU A 66 10.64 0.66 0.91
N ILE A 67 11.46 1.26 0.04
CA ILE A 67 10.99 2.29 -0.90
C ILE A 67 9.88 1.74 -1.80
N GLY A 68 10.03 0.52 -2.29
CA GLY A 68 9.02 -0.15 -3.12
C GLY A 68 7.72 -0.39 -2.36
N TYR A 69 7.72 -1.26 -1.34
CA TYR A 69 6.50 -1.67 -0.65
C TYR A 69 5.91 -0.57 0.25
N HIS A 70 6.73 0.12 1.03
CA HIS A 70 6.25 1.00 2.09
C HIS A 70 5.93 2.40 1.59
N LEU A 71 6.76 2.96 0.70
CA LEU A 71 6.56 4.30 0.17
C LEU A 71 5.73 4.26 -1.11
N LEU A 72 6.27 3.69 -2.19
CA LEU A 72 5.70 3.82 -3.52
C LEU A 72 4.37 3.06 -3.65
N MET A 73 4.31 1.79 -3.25
CA MET A 73 3.05 1.02 -3.31
C MET A 73 1.98 1.58 -2.35
N ALA A 74 2.36 1.98 -1.13
CA ALA A 74 1.39 2.56 -0.20
C ALA A 74 0.79 3.87 -0.74
N GLU A 75 1.64 4.80 -1.22
CA GLU A 75 1.20 6.05 -1.83
C GLU A 75 0.40 5.82 -3.13
N GLY A 76 0.78 4.83 -3.93
CA GLY A 76 0.06 4.42 -5.13
C GLY A 76 -1.34 3.91 -4.85
N ILE A 77 -1.53 3.17 -3.75
CA ILE A 77 -2.85 2.72 -3.26
C ILE A 77 -3.66 3.90 -2.71
N VAL A 78 -3.07 4.72 -1.84
CA VAL A 78 -3.75 5.85 -1.17
C VAL A 78 -4.15 6.94 -2.16
N LEU A 79 -3.41 7.12 -3.26
CA LEU A 79 -3.74 8.01 -4.37
C LEU A 79 -5.14 7.75 -4.94
N LEU A 80 -5.55 6.48 -5.03
CA LEU A 80 -6.85 6.11 -5.59
C LEU A 80 -8.00 6.26 -4.59
N TYR A 81 -7.70 6.54 -3.31
CA TYR A 81 -8.73 6.73 -2.30
C TYR A 81 -9.54 8.00 -2.54
N SER A 82 -10.86 7.90 -2.50
CA SER A 82 -11.77 9.04 -2.71
C SER A 82 -11.66 10.09 -1.61
N GLY A 83 -11.36 9.67 -0.38
CA GLY A 83 -11.14 10.54 0.78
C GLY A 83 -9.75 11.17 0.83
N ASN A 84 -8.86 10.89 -0.14
CA ASN A 84 -7.53 11.47 -0.14
C ASN A 84 -7.58 12.94 -0.61
N GLY A 85 -7.56 13.85 0.37
CA GLY A 85 -7.55 15.30 0.18
C GLY A 85 -6.46 15.79 -0.79
N TRP A 86 -5.28 15.16 -0.81
CA TRP A 86 -4.14 15.60 -1.62
C TRP A 86 -4.38 15.42 -3.12
N THR A 87 -5.25 14.49 -3.49
CA THR A 87 -5.47 14.10 -4.89
C THR A 87 -6.88 14.44 -5.36
N GLN A 88 -7.73 15.09 -4.55
CA GLN A 88 -9.12 15.40 -4.90
C GLN A 88 -9.26 16.24 -6.17
N LYS A 89 -8.26 17.09 -6.48
CA LYS A 89 -8.25 17.90 -7.72
C LYS A 89 -7.88 17.10 -8.98
N LEU A 90 -7.36 15.88 -8.85
CA LEU A 90 -7.00 15.03 -9.97
C LEU A 90 -8.21 14.27 -10.50
N SER A 91 -8.39 14.29 -11.83
CA SER A 91 -9.38 13.44 -12.49
C SER A 91 -9.08 11.96 -12.25
N HIS A 92 -10.10 11.10 -12.30
CA HIS A 92 -9.91 9.65 -12.17
C HIS A 92 -8.92 9.09 -13.20
N SER A 93 -8.87 9.65 -14.41
CA SER A 93 -7.89 9.25 -15.43
C SER A 93 -6.46 9.60 -15.02
N HIS A 94 -6.23 10.81 -14.49
CA HIS A 94 -4.90 11.21 -14.01
C HIS A 94 -4.46 10.38 -12.81
N LYS A 95 -5.35 10.16 -11.83
CA LYS A 95 -5.07 9.28 -10.69
C LYS A 95 -4.67 7.88 -11.14
N ARG A 96 -5.39 7.31 -12.12
CA ARG A 96 -5.05 6.00 -12.70
C ARG A 96 -3.66 6.02 -13.34
N THR A 97 -3.32 7.08 -14.10
CA THR A 97 -2.01 7.21 -14.73
C THR A 97 -0.88 7.27 -13.71
N VAL A 98 -1.02 8.12 -12.69
CA VAL A 98 0.00 8.25 -11.64
C VAL A 98 0.11 6.94 -10.84
N HIS A 99 -1.01 6.26 -10.57
CA HIS A 99 -1.03 4.98 -9.87
C HIS A 99 -0.17 3.94 -10.59
N TRP A 100 -0.47 3.62 -11.85
CA TRP A 100 0.30 2.54 -12.52
C TRP A 100 1.78 2.91 -12.70
N LEU A 101 2.11 4.19 -12.90
CA LEU A 101 3.50 4.64 -12.99
C LEU A 101 4.25 4.42 -11.66
N ILE A 102 3.69 4.88 -10.55
CA ILE A 102 4.30 4.72 -9.22
C ILE A 102 4.40 3.24 -8.85
N GLU A 103 3.36 2.44 -9.11
CA GLU A 103 3.37 1.00 -8.83
C GLU A 103 4.42 0.25 -9.66
N VAL A 104 4.61 0.60 -10.94
CA VAL A 104 5.67 -0.01 -11.78
C VAL A 104 7.05 0.32 -11.24
N VAL A 105 7.30 1.58 -10.85
CA VAL A 105 8.59 1.98 -10.24
C VAL A 105 8.78 1.27 -8.90
N GLY A 106 7.75 1.23 -8.05
CA GLY A 106 7.79 0.54 -6.76
C GLY A 106 8.07 -0.95 -6.90
N CYS A 107 7.40 -1.60 -7.85
CA CYS A 107 7.64 -3.02 -8.15
C CYS A 107 9.06 -3.25 -8.68
N ALA A 108 9.57 -2.37 -9.54
CA ALA A 108 10.96 -2.46 -10.02
C ALA A 108 11.96 -2.35 -8.86
N CYS A 109 11.76 -1.43 -7.92
CA CYS A 109 12.56 -1.34 -6.70
C CYS A 109 12.52 -2.66 -5.90
N CYS A 110 11.33 -3.25 -5.69
CA CYS A 110 11.20 -4.52 -4.98
C CYS A 110 11.93 -5.66 -5.69
N VAL A 111 11.76 -5.79 -7.02
CA VAL A 111 12.42 -6.83 -7.83
C VAL A 111 13.93 -6.71 -7.72
N VAL A 112 14.48 -5.51 -7.92
CA VAL A 112 15.93 -5.27 -7.83
C VAL A 112 16.43 -5.55 -6.41
N GLY A 113 15.75 -5.04 -5.39
CA GLY A 113 16.12 -5.27 -3.99
C GLY A 113 16.15 -6.76 -3.61
N ILE A 114 15.18 -7.55 -4.07
CA ILE A 114 15.14 -9.00 -3.84
C ILE A 114 16.24 -9.72 -4.63
N ALA A 115 16.47 -9.35 -5.89
CA ALA A 115 17.53 -9.94 -6.71
C ALA A 115 18.93 -9.73 -6.09
N LEU A 116 19.20 -8.54 -5.56
CA LEU A 116 20.46 -8.24 -4.87
C LEU A 116 20.67 -9.11 -3.62
N GLU A 117 19.60 -9.38 -2.87
CA GLU A 117 19.67 -10.26 -1.69
C GLU A 117 19.92 -11.73 -2.06
N ILE A 118 19.28 -12.22 -3.14
CA ILE A 118 19.52 -13.57 -3.65
C ILE A 118 20.99 -13.71 -4.07
N TYR A 119 21.51 -12.76 -4.84
CA TYR A 119 22.91 -12.77 -5.27
C TYR A 119 23.88 -12.70 -4.07
N PHE A 120 23.58 -11.86 -3.08
CA PHE A 120 24.38 -11.76 -1.86
C PHE A 120 24.43 -13.07 -1.07
N ARG A 121 23.30 -13.76 -0.91
CA ARG A 121 23.24 -15.05 -0.21
C ARG A 121 23.98 -16.15 -0.94
N GLU A 122 23.89 -16.17 -2.27
CA GLU A 122 24.63 -17.11 -3.12
C GLU A 122 26.14 -16.91 -2.96
N SER A 123 26.63 -15.67 -3.09
CA SER A 123 28.06 -15.34 -2.97
C SER A 123 28.65 -15.60 -1.57
N THR A 124 27.82 -15.67 -0.53
CA THR A 124 28.24 -15.90 0.85
C THR A 124 27.93 -17.30 1.36
N ASN A 125 27.46 -18.20 0.48
CA ASN A 125 27.05 -19.58 0.79
C ASN A 125 26.12 -19.69 2.02
N ARG A 126 25.22 -18.70 2.16
CA ARG A 126 24.26 -18.64 3.26
C ARG A 126 22.97 -19.36 2.87
N ARG A 127 22.31 -19.99 3.84
CA ARG A 127 20.99 -20.61 3.61
C ARG A 127 19.99 -19.58 3.06
N HIS A 128 19.37 -19.93 1.95
CA HIS A 128 18.27 -19.19 1.35
C HIS A 128 16.95 -19.51 2.07
N PHE A 129 16.03 -18.54 2.12
CA PHE A 129 14.63 -18.70 2.53
C PHE A 129 14.36 -19.39 3.89
N SER A 130 15.30 -19.39 4.83
CA SER A 130 15.15 -20.13 6.09
C SER A 130 14.43 -19.36 7.21
N SER A 131 14.18 -18.06 7.04
CA SER A 131 13.54 -17.23 8.04
C SER A 131 12.10 -16.86 7.66
N SER A 132 11.25 -16.59 8.65
CA SER A 132 9.86 -16.15 8.42
C SER A 132 9.78 -14.95 7.49
N HIS A 133 10.66 -13.95 7.69
CA HIS A 133 10.79 -12.79 6.79
C HIS A 133 11.04 -13.20 5.33
N SER A 134 12.00 -14.10 5.07
CA SER A 134 12.34 -14.52 3.71
C SER A 134 11.27 -15.39 3.06
N ILE A 135 10.53 -16.19 3.83
CA ILE A 135 9.41 -16.99 3.32
C ILE A 135 8.24 -16.07 2.93
N VAL A 136 7.83 -15.19 3.84
CA VAL A 136 6.75 -14.23 3.58
C VAL A 136 7.12 -13.28 2.44
N GLY A 137 8.38 -12.81 2.40
CA GLY A 137 8.90 -11.99 1.30
C GLY A 137 8.87 -12.70 -0.05
N LEU A 138 9.19 -14.01 -0.10
CA LEU A 138 9.10 -14.80 -1.34
C LEU A 138 7.66 -14.99 -1.79
N VAL A 139 6.74 -15.28 -0.88
CA VAL A 139 5.31 -15.38 -1.23
C VAL A 139 4.79 -14.02 -1.72
N SER A 140 5.15 -12.92 -1.05
CA SER A 140 4.82 -11.56 -1.48
C SER A 140 5.38 -11.29 -2.88
N PHE A 141 6.61 -11.69 -3.18
CA PHE A 141 7.23 -11.55 -4.51
C PHE A 141 6.47 -12.31 -5.60
N ALA A 142 5.99 -13.53 -5.32
CA ALA A 142 5.15 -14.26 -6.26
C ALA A 142 3.86 -13.49 -6.56
N PHE A 143 3.20 -12.92 -5.54
CA PHE A 143 2.04 -12.06 -5.72
C PHE A 143 2.37 -10.73 -6.41
N LEU A 144 3.60 -10.21 -6.26
CA LEU A 144 4.08 -9.01 -6.95
C LEU A 144 4.13 -9.24 -8.47
N VAL A 145 4.66 -10.39 -8.90
CA VAL A 145 4.67 -10.76 -10.32
C VAL A 145 3.23 -10.94 -10.83
N LEU A 146 2.36 -11.62 -10.06
CA LEU A 146 0.96 -11.81 -10.43
C LEU A 146 0.19 -10.49 -10.55
N THR A 147 0.36 -9.56 -9.60
CA THR A 147 -0.36 -8.28 -9.61
C THR A 147 0.14 -7.36 -10.73
N LEU A 148 1.43 -7.40 -11.09
CA LEU A 148 1.96 -6.67 -12.25
C LEU A 148 1.30 -7.15 -13.55
N VAL A 149 1.24 -8.46 -13.77
CA VAL A 149 0.58 -9.05 -14.95
C VAL A 149 -0.91 -8.69 -14.96
N ASN A 150 -1.61 -8.86 -13.82
CA ASN A 150 -3.02 -8.50 -13.70
C ASN A 150 -3.27 -7.00 -13.88
N GLY A 151 -2.34 -6.15 -13.43
CA GLY A 151 -2.40 -4.70 -13.59
C GLY A 151 -2.30 -4.28 -15.05
N LEU A 152 -1.38 -4.89 -15.81
CA LEU A 152 -1.29 -4.69 -17.27
C LEU A 152 -2.56 -5.15 -17.97
N MET A 153 -3.10 -6.33 -17.60
CA MET A 153 -4.37 -6.81 -18.14
C MET A 153 -5.54 -5.86 -17.81
N ALA A 154 -5.56 -5.28 -16.61
CA ALA A 154 -6.58 -4.33 -16.18
C ALA A 154 -6.47 -2.98 -16.89
N LEU A 155 -5.25 -2.53 -17.24
CA LEU A 155 -5.02 -1.32 -18.03
C LEU A 155 -5.57 -1.46 -19.46
N PHE A 156 -5.34 -2.60 -20.09
CA PHE A 156 -5.84 -2.92 -21.44
C PHE A 156 -7.16 -3.71 -21.45
N ALA A 157 -7.95 -3.59 -20.37
CA ALA A 157 -9.18 -4.36 -20.21
C ALA A 157 -10.23 -4.03 -21.28
N THR A 158 -10.21 -2.82 -21.84
CA THR A 158 -11.15 -2.38 -22.88
C THR A 158 -10.88 -3.11 -24.20
N GLU A 159 -9.60 -3.28 -24.52
CA GLU A 159 -9.10 -3.99 -25.68
C GLU A 159 -9.29 -5.51 -25.51
N LEU A 160 -9.09 -6.00 -24.29
CA LEU A 160 -9.23 -7.41 -23.93
C LEU A 160 -10.67 -7.86 -23.64
N ARG A 161 -11.65 -6.94 -23.73
CA ARG A 161 -13.07 -7.21 -23.43
C ARG A 161 -13.67 -8.37 -24.22
N ARG A 162 -13.08 -8.71 -25.38
CA ARG A 162 -13.48 -9.84 -26.23
C ARG A 162 -13.16 -11.20 -25.60
N ARG A 163 -12.17 -11.29 -24.70
CA ARG A 163 -11.78 -12.54 -24.03
C ARG A 163 -12.15 -12.58 -22.55
N ILE A 164 -11.99 -11.47 -21.84
CA ILE A 164 -12.23 -11.39 -20.38
C ILE A 164 -13.10 -10.16 -20.11
N ARG A 165 -14.17 -10.33 -19.32
CA ARG A 165 -14.98 -9.17 -18.92
C ARG A 165 -14.12 -8.23 -18.05
N PRO A 166 -14.12 -6.91 -18.33
CA PRO A 166 -13.29 -5.95 -17.60
C PRO A 166 -13.46 -5.98 -16.08
N ILE A 167 -14.65 -6.38 -15.59
CA ILE A 167 -14.92 -6.50 -14.16
C ILE A 167 -14.07 -7.59 -13.48
N TYR A 168 -13.89 -8.76 -14.11
CA TYR A 168 -13.10 -9.85 -13.54
C TYR A 168 -11.61 -9.52 -13.55
N SER A 169 -11.12 -8.89 -14.62
CA SER A 169 -9.73 -8.45 -14.70
C SER A 169 -9.41 -7.43 -13.58
N LYS A 170 -10.26 -6.42 -13.39
CA LYS A 170 -10.09 -5.43 -12.32
C LYS A 170 -10.17 -6.05 -10.92
N LEU A 171 -11.14 -6.93 -10.68
CA LEU A 171 -11.28 -7.61 -9.40
C LEU A 171 -10.06 -8.48 -9.08
N SER A 172 -9.55 -9.22 -10.07
CA SER A 172 -8.34 -10.04 -9.91
C SER A 172 -7.11 -9.21 -9.54
N HIS A 173 -6.94 -8.04 -10.16
CA HIS A 173 -5.87 -7.10 -9.83
C HIS A 173 -6.03 -6.56 -8.40
N TYR A 174 -7.23 -6.18 -7.97
CA TYR A 174 -7.45 -5.72 -6.59
C TYR A 174 -7.14 -6.79 -5.56
N LEU A 175 -7.57 -8.04 -5.78
CA LEU A 175 -7.30 -9.13 -4.84
C LEU A 175 -5.81 -9.47 -4.79
N THR A 176 -5.17 -9.67 -5.95
CA THR A 176 -3.74 -10.02 -6.00
C THR A 176 -2.84 -8.89 -5.50
N GLY A 177 -3.15 -7.64 -5.84
CA GLY A 177 -2.46 -6.45 -5.33
C GLY A 177 -2.62 -6.27 -3.82
N THR A 178 -3.81 -6.51 -3.28
CA THR A 178 -4.05 -6.47 -1.83
C THR A 178 -3.20 -7.49 -1.10
N VAL A 179 -3.21 -8.75 -1.56
CA VAL A 179 -2.41 -9.81 -0.93
C VAL A 179 -0.91 -9.52 -1.05
N CYS A 180 -0.46 -9.06 -2.22
CA CYS A 180 0.92 -8.63 -2.45
C CYS A 180 1.36 -7.57 -1.42
N TYR A 181 0.60 -6.48 -1.32
CA TYR A 181 0.91 -5.35 -0.44
C TYR A 181 0.92 -5.77 1.04
N VAL A 182 -0.13 -6.46 1.50
CA VAL A 182 -0.22 -6.90 2.91
C VAL A 182 0.94 -7.83 3.27
N LEU A 183 1.26 -8.82 2.42
CA LEU A 183 2.40 -9.71 2.67
C LEU A 183 3.73 -8.95 2.65
N GLY A 184 3.89 -7.95 1.77
CA GLY A 184 5.07 -7.10 1.72
C GLY A 184 5.25 -6.29 3.00
N MET A 185 4.17 -5.71 3.52
CA MET A 185 4.17 -4.97 4.79
C MET A 185 4.44 -5.90 5.99
N VAL A 186 3.88 -7.11 6.01
CA VAL A 186 4.22 -8.12 7.02
C VAL A 186 5.71 -8.50 6.94
N ALA A 187 6.25 -8.66 5.73
CA ALA A 187 7.68 -8.92 5.55
C ALA A 187 8.54 -7.77 6.11
N ILE A 188 8.14 -6.50 5.92
CA ILE A 188 8.81 -5.34 6.52
C ILE A 188 8.76 -5.39 8.05
N VAL A 189 7.60 -5.69 8.65
CA VAL A 189 7.49 -5.84 10.11
C VAL A 189 8.45 -6.92 10.64
N LEU A 190 8.50 -8.08 9.97
CA LEU A 190 9.45 -9.15 10.31
C LEU A 190 10.91 -8.75 10.04
N ALA A 191 11.16 -7.74 9.20
CA ALA A 191 12.50 -7.24 8.93
C ALA A 191 13.05 -6.42 10.11
N TYR A 192 12.20 -5.80 10.92
CA TYR A 192 12.63 -5.02 12.09
C TYR A 192 13.30 -5.86 13.19
N GLU A 193 13.11 -7.17 13.17
CA GLU A 193 13.85 -8.09 14.05
C GLU A 193 15.24 -8.45 13.53
N LYS A 194 15.59 -8.05 12.30
CA LYS A 194 16.90 -8.36 11.70
C LYS A 194 18.00 -7.50 12.27
N LYS A 195 19.23 -8.01 12.12
CA LYS A 195 20.46 -7.44 12.70
C LYS A 195 20.63 -5.94 12.42
N ILE A 196 20.31 -5.47 11.22
CA ILE A 196 20.43 -4.06 10.85
C ILE A 196 19.57 -3.13 11.72
N TYR A 197 18.38 -3.55 12.13
CA TYR A 197 17.53 -2.76 13.03
C TYR A 197 17.89 -3.02 14.49
N ARG A 198 18.01 -4.29 14.90
CA ARG A 198 18.30 -4.67 16.29
C ARG A 198 19.61 -4.11 16.85
N GLN A 199 20.60 -3.85 16.00
CA GLN A 199 21.90 -3.32 16.44
C GLN A 199 22.01 -1.80 16.38
N ASN A 200 21.16 -1.14 15.59
CA ASN A 200 21.28 0.30 15.31
C ASN A 200 20.07 1.12 15.78
N THR A 201 19.03 0.45 16.30
CA THR A 201 17.79 1.08 16.74
C THR A 201 17.44 0.59 18.14
N ILE A 202 17.08 1.53 19.02
CA ILE A 202 16.56 1.22 20.35
C ILE A 202 15.22 0.48 20.27
N THR A 203 14.87 -0.28 21.30
CA THR A 203 13.67 -1.13 21.33
C THR A 203 12.38 -0.33 21.09
N GLU A 204 12.30 0.86 21.64
CA GLU A 204 11.16 1.79 21.48
C GLU A 204 11.01 2.24 20.03
N GLY A 205 12.13 2.49 19.34
CA GLY A 205 12.15 2.86 17.92
C GLY A 205 11.66 1.73 17.02
N ILE A 206 12.09 0.49 17.29
CA ILE A 206 11.59 -0.70 16.59
C ILE A 206 10.09 -0.87 16.80
N THR A 207 9.62 -0.64 18.03
CA THR A 207 8.20 -0.73 18.39
C THR A 207 7.38 0.33 17.65
N MET A 208 7.86 1.58 17.62
CA MET A 208 7.23 2.69 16.88
C MET A 208 7.13 2.36 15.38
N MET A 209 8.22 1.93 14.75
CA MET A 209 8.23 1.54 13.34
C MET A 209 7.25 0.41 13.04
N THR A 210 7.16 -0.57 13.93
CA THR A 210 6.22 -1.69 13.82
C THR A 210 4.77 -1.19 13.86
N VAL A 211 4.43 -0.38 14.87
CA VAL A 211 3.08 0.19 15.03
C VAL A 211 2.71 1.07 13.83
N PHE A 212 3.62 1.93 13.37
CA PHE A 212 3.38 2.77 12.20
C PHE A 212 3.20 1.95 10.94
N THR A 213 3.99 0.90 10.74
CA THR A 213 3.86 0.02 9.56
C THR A 213 2.53 -0.71 9.55
N ILE A 214 2.07 -1.21 10.71
CA ILE A 214 0.76 -1.85 10.84
C ILE A 214 -0.36 -0.83 10.59
N ALA A 215 -0.28 0.35 11.20
CA ALA A 215 -1.26 1.42 11.01
C ALA A 215 -1.34 1.85 9.53
N VAL A 216 -0.21 2.03 8.86
CA VAL A 216 -0.13 2.35 7.43
C VAL A 216 -0.78 1.27 6.58
N THR A 217 -0.53 -0.01 6.90
CA THR A 217 -1.14 -1.13 6.20
C THR A 217 -2.66 -1.07 6.31
N VAL A 218 -3.19 -0.87 7.53
CA VAL A 218 -4.65 -0.81 7.78
C VAL A 218 -5.27 0.40 7.08
N LEU A 219 -4.72 1.60 7.28
CA LEU A 219 -5.28 2.83 6.75
C LEU A 219 -5.28 2.86 5.20
N SER A 220 -4.19 2.39 4.58
CA SER A 220 -4.09 2.31 3.12
C SER A 220 -5.09 1.33 2.51
N MET A 221 -5.48 0.29 3.27
CA MET A 221 -6.40 -0.74 2.82
C MET A 221 -7.89 -0.35 2.91
N VAL A 222 -8.26 0.68 3.69
CA VAL A 222 -9.66 1.11 3.87
C VAL A 222 -10.34 1.38 2.51
N GLY A 223 -9.67 2.11 1.62
CA GLY A 223 -10.19 2.43 0.29
C GLY A 223 -10.35 1.21 -0.61
N VAL A 224 -9.40 0.29 -0.56
CA VAL A 224 -9.40 -0.93 -1.38
C VAL A 224 -10.52 -1.87 -0.93
N VAL A 225 -10.70 -2.07 0.37
CA VAL A 225 -11.77 -2.92 0.93
C VAL A 225 -13.15 -2.41 0.51
N LYS A 226 -13.39 -1.09 0.63
CA LYS A 226 -14.64 -0.47 0.14
C LYS A 226 -14.87 -0.74 -1.36
N THR A 227 -13.82 -0.63 -2.17
CA THR A 227 -13.88 -0.86 -3.62
C THR A 227 -14.17 -2.33 -3.96
N VAL A 228 -13.46 -3.27 -3.33
CA VAL A 228 -13.66 -4.71 -3.52
C VAL A 228 -15.07 -5.12 -3.10
N TYR A 229 -15.54 -4.65 -1.94
CA TYR A 229 -16.89 -4.92 -1.45
C TYR A 229 -17.96 -4.47 -2.45
N ASN A 230 -17.83 -3.25 -2.97
CA ASN A 230 -18.77 -2.71 -3.96
C ASN A 230 -18.77 -3.54 -5.26
N GLN A 231 -17.59 -3.96 -5.75
CA GLN A 231 -17.51 -4.80 -6.95
C GLN A 231 -18.12 -6.19 -6.77
N VAL A 232 -17.87 -6.85 -5.63
CA VAL A 232 -18.48 -8.15 -5.31
C VAL A 232 -20.00 -8.01 -5.22
N LYS A 233 -20.50 -6.94 -4.59
CA LYS A 233 -21.93 -6.64 -4.53
C LYS A 233 -22.55 -6.43 -5.91
N THR A 234 -21.83 -5.80 -6.84
CA THR A 234 -22.28 -5.64 -8.23
C THR A 234 -22.32 -6.96 -8.99
N LEU A 235 -21.39 -7.89 -8.73
CA LEU A 235 -21.35 -9.21 -9.35
C LEU A 235 -22.41 -10.17 -8.81
N ALA A 236 -22.86 -9.97 -7.57
CA ALA A 236 -23.89 -10.78 -6.93
C ALA A 236 -25.34 -10.38 -7.32
N LYS A 237 -25.50 -9.31 -8.10
CA LYS A 237 -26.77 -8.87 -8.68
C LYS A 237 -26.89 -9.35 -10.12
#